data_AF-A0A847E3K7-F1
#
_entry.id   AF-A0A847E3K7-F1
#
_cell.length_a   1.000
_cell.length_b   1.000
_cell.length_c   1.000
_cell.angle_alpha   90.00
_cell.angle_beta   90.00
_cell.angle_gamma   90.00
#
_symmetry.space_group_name_H-M   'P 1'
#
loop_
_entity.id
_entity.type
_entity.pdbx_description
1 polymer ?
#
loop_
_entity_poly.entity_id
_entity_poly.type
_entity_poly.pdbx_seq_one_letter_code
_entity_poly.pdbx_strand_id
1 'polypeptide(L)'
;ELIHTPNAKTISEIAAFLNLPEDRFVKTIIYKIDNQPYAILISGTDEINETKVRKLLKAETVEIADEETVKKVTNAEVGFAGPIDLDIPVIMDEKVLNLKNFIVGANKTDYHYKNVNLQDFTVKLTGDLRLVKEKEKCPICGGKIYFKKGIEVGNIFKLGTKYSEALDLYYSDQNNQLNPVIMGSYGIGIGRIMAAVVEQNNDEKGMIWPLTIAPYQVGIVIINSNDPEQIKIANQLYEELKSNNIEVLLDDRDERPGIKFNDLDLIGIPLRITIGNKIKDNLVELKGRTETDSTDILIQDVLKETIKKSS
;
A
#
# COMPACT_ATOMS: atom_id res chain seq x y z
N GLU A 1 -41.64 10.85 -9.23
CA GLU A 1 -41.81 12.02 -10.11
C GLU A 1 -40.66 12.06 -11.11
N LEU A 2 -40.93 12.18 -12.41
CA LEU A 2 -39.89 12.30 -13.44
C LEU A 2 -39.47 13.77 -13.56
N ILE A 3 -38.18 14.06 -13.45
CA ILE A 3 -37.61 15.41 -13.50
C ILE A 3 -36.59 15.52 -14.64
N HIS A 4 -36.61 16.66 -15.36
CA HIS A 4 -35.66 16.94 -16.42
C HIS A 4 -34.41 17.60 -15.85
N THR A 5 -33.25 16.99 -16.10
CA THR A 5 -31.93 17.35 -15.56
C THR A 5 -30.91 17.36 -16.72
N PRO A 6 -31.00 18.34 -17.64
CA PRO A 6 -30.18 18.34 -18.84
C PRO A 6 -28.71 18.59 -18.51
N ASN A 7 -27.82 17.86 -19.19
CA ASN A 7 -26.36 18.01 -19.07
C ASN A 7 -25.76 17.78 -17.68
N ALA A 8 -26.52 17.20 -16.74
CA ALA A 8 -26.04 16.86 -15.39
C ALA A 8 -25.78 15.35 -15.32
N LYS A 9 -24.51 14.94 -15.45
CA LYS A 9 -24.09 13.54 -15.52
C LYS A 9 -23.53 13.03 -14.19
N THR A 10 -23.01 13.93 -13.35
CA THR A 10 -22.46 13.57 -12.04
C THR A 10 -23.41 13.89 -10.90
N ILE A 11 -23.27 13.17 -9.78
CA ILE A 11 -24.09 13.43 -8.58
C ILE A 11 -23.95 14.86 -8.10
N SER A 12 -22.74 15.42 -8.10
CA SER A 12 -22.50 16.80 -7.68
C SER A 12 -23.16 17.82 -8.61
N GLU A 13 -23.15 17.59 -9.93
CA GLU A 13 -23.87 18.43 -10.90
C GLU A 13 -25.37 18.40 -10.68
N ILE A 14 -25.95 17.21 -10.52
CA ILE A 14 -27.40 17.05 -10.35
C ILE A 14 -27.84 17.59 -8.97
N ALA A 15 -27.05 17.35 -7.92
CA ALA A 15 -27.26 17.89 -6.59
C ALA A 15 -27.28 19.42 -6.61
N ALA A 16 -26.32 20.04 -7.30
CA ALA A 16 -26.28 21.49 -7.49
C ALA A 16 -27.49 21.99 -8.31
N PHE A 17 -27.83 21.31 -9.41
CA PHE A 17 -28.96 21.66 -10.26
C PHE A 17 -30.31 21.60 -9.54
N LEU A 18 -30.51 20.59 -8.70
CA LEU A 18 -31.75 20.39 -7.94
C LEU A 18 -31.76 21.10 -6.59
N ASN A 19 -30.64 21.71 -6.18
CA ASN A 19 -30.42 22.29 -4.86
C ASN A 19 -30.76 21.30 -3.73
N LEU A 20 -30.23 20.08 -3.84
CA LEU A 20 -30.44 18.98 -2.89
C LEU A 20 -29.09 18.40 -2.44
N PRO A 21 -29.00 17.87 -1.20
CA PRO A 21 -27.76 17.26 -0.74
C PRO A 21 -27.47 15.95 -1.46
N GLU A 22 -26.20 15.64 -1.69
CA GLU A 22 -25.75 14.45 -2.45
C GLU A 22 -26.16 13.12 -1.79
N ASP A 23 -26.40 13.11 -0.49
CA ASP A 23 -26.84 11.93 0.27
C ASP A 23 -28.28 11.49 -0.05
N ARG A 24 -29.05 12.34 -0.73
CA ARG A 24 -30.38 12.04 -1.28
C ARG A 24 -30.34 11.23 -2.56
N PHE A 25 -29.17 11.07 -3.17
CA PHE A 25 -29.04 10.37 -4.45
C PHE A 25 -28.63 8.93 -4.23
N VAL A 26 -29.05 8.05 -5.14
CA VAL A 26 -28.60 6.67 -5.25
C VAL A 26 -28.05 6.49 -6.66
N LYS A 27 -26.76 6.18 -6.74
CA LYS A 27 -26.08 5.85 -7.99
C LYS A 27 -26.52 4.46 -8.43
N THR A 28 -26.85 4.31 -9.71
CA THR A 28 -27.00 3.01 -10.37
C THR A 28 -25.85 2.88 -11.35
N ILE A 29 -24.96 1.92 -11.11
CA ILE A 29 -23.79 1.69 -11.96
C ILE A 29 -23.92 0.32 -12.59
N ILE A 30 -23.77 0.24 -13.91
CA ILE A 30 -23.86 -1.02 -14.64
C ILE A 30 -22.48 -1.68 -14.65
N TYR A 31 -22.42 -2.93 -14.19
CA TYR A 31 -21.24 -3.78 -14.22
C TYR A 31 -21.48 -4.98 -15.14
N LYS A 32 -20.42 -5.49 -15.74
CA LYS A 32 -20.35 -6.84 -16.30
C LYS A 32 -19.77 -7.77 -15.24
N ILE A 33 -20.58 -8.73 -14.79
CA ILE A 33 -20.20 -9.77 -13.84
C ILE A 33 -20.22 -11.09 -14.60
N ASP A 34 -19.06 -11.74 -14.77
CA ASP A 34 -18.91 -12.94 -15.61
C ASP A 34 -19.56 -12.77 -17.01
N ASN A 35 -19.29 -11.62 -17.64
CA ASN A 35 -19.84 -11.17 -18.93
C ASN A 35 -21.36 -10.92 -18.97
N GLN A 36 -22.07 -10.94 -17.83
CA GLN A 36 -23.49 -10.61 -17.74
C GLN A 36 -23.71 -9.23 -17.11
N PRO A 37 -24.65 -8.40 -17.60
CA PRO A 37 -24.90 -7.09 -17.03
C PRO A 37 -25.65 -7.17 -15.70
N TYR A 38 -25.19 -6.41 -14.70
CA TYR A 38 -25.83 -6.20 -13.40
C TYR A 38 -25.88 -4.71 -13.11
N ALA A 39 -26.96 -4.25 -12.47
CA ALA A 39 -27.04 -2.91 -11.92
C ALA A 39 -26.68 -2.94 -10.44
N ILE A 40 -25.79 -2.06 -10.00
CA ILE A 40 -25.38 -1.94 -8.60
C ILE A 40 -25.81 -0.59 -8.05
N LEU A 41 -26.60 -0.61 -6.98
CA LEU A 41 -27.15 0.56 -6.31
C LEU A 41 -26.34 0.89 -5.07
N ILE A 42 -25.93 2.15 -4.96
CA ILE A 42 -25.14 2.64 -3.84
C ILE A 42 -25.51 4.11 -3.55
N SER A 43 -25.30 4.59 -2.33
CA SER A 43 -25.50 6.02 -2.00
C SER A 43 -24.66 6.92 -2.93
N GLY A 44 -25.23 8.08 -3.29
CA GLY A 44 -24.62 9.10 -4.14
C GLY A 44 -23.25 9.57 -3.67
N THR A 45 -22.99 9.49 -2.37
CA THR A 45 -21.71 9.91 -1.78
C THR A 45 -20.67 8.78 -1.71
N ASP A 46 -21.05 7.52 -1.95
CA ASP A 46 -20.18 6.36 -1.73
C ASP A 46 -19.65 5.75 -3.04
N GLU A 47 -18.61 4.95 -2.93
CA GLU A 47 -17.96 4.26 -4.05
C GLU A 47 -18.07 2.75 -3.89
N ILE A 48 -18.20 2.03 -5.00
CA ILE A 48 -18.34 0.57 -5.01
C ILE A 48 -16.99 -0.07 -4.70
N ASN A 49 -17.01 -1.10 -3.85
CA ASN A 49 -15.90 -2.01 -3.62
C ASN A 49 -16.12 -3.28 -4.46
N GLU A 50 -15.47 -3.35 -5.62
CA GLU A 50 -15.56 -4.49 -6.54
C GLU A 50 -15.16 -5.82 -5.90
N THR A 51 -14.25 -5.81 -4.92
CA THR A 51 -13.89 -7.03 -4.17
C THR A 51 -15.06 -7.54 -3.33
N LYS A 52 -15.88 -6.66 -2.75
CA LYS A 52 -17.09 -7.06 -2.02
C LYS A 52 -18.16 -7.58 -2.97
N VAL A 53 -18.36 -6.92 -4.11
CA VAL A 53 -19.27 -7.38 -5.18
C VAL A 53 -18.91 -8.79 -5.65
N ARG A 54 -17.63 -9.00 -5.99
CA ARG A 54 -17.10 -10.29 -6.45
C ARG A 54 -17.34 -11.41 -5.44
N LYS A 55 -17.08 -11.14 -4.15
CA LYS A 55 -17.32 -12.10 -3.06
C LYS A 55 -18.80 -12.40 -2.87
N LEU A 56 -19.66 -11.37 -2.89
CA LEU A 56 -21.10 -11.52 -2.69
C LEU A 56 -21.73 -12.37 -3.80
N LEU A 57 -21.34 -12.13 -5.05
CA LEU A 57 -21.87 -12.83 -6.22
C LEU A 57 -21.13 -14.14 -6.54
N LYS A 58 -20.03 -14.43 -5.85
CA LYS A 58 -19.11 -15.55 -6.16
C LYS A 58 -18.63 -15.51 -7.62
N ALA A 59 -18.41 -14.31 -8.14
CA ALA A 59 -18.02 -14.08 -9.51
C ALA A 59 -16.52 -14.26 -9.72
N GLU A 60 -16.12 -14.59 -10.95
CA GLU A 60 -14.72 -14.60 -11.36
C GLU A 60 -14.28 -13.21 -11.78
N THR A 61 -15.10 -12.50 -12.57
CA THR A 61 -14.82 -11.15 -13.08
C THR A 61 -15.89 -10.14 -12.67
N VAL A 62 -15.45 -8.91 -12.40
CA VAL A 62 -16.29 -7.76 -12.07
C VAL A 62 -15.69 -6.55 -12.75
N GLU A 63 -16.38 -6.02 -13.75
CA GLU A 63 -15.89 -4.90 -14.58
C GLU A 63 -16.98 -3.86 -14.77
N ILE A 64 -16.64 -2.58 -14.79
CA ILE A 64 -17.61 -1.54 -15.16
C ILE A 64 -18.01 -1.74 -16.62
N ALA A 65 -19.30 -1.65 -16.91
CA ALA A 65 -19.80 -1.79 -18.27
C ALA A 65 -19.42 -0.58 -19.14
N ASP A 66 -19.11 -0.84 -20.40
CA ASP A 66 -18.91 0.20 -21.41
C ASP A 66 -20.20 0.98 -21.74
N GLU A 67 -20.06 2.13 -22.37
CA GLU A 67 -21.18 3.03 -22.70
C GLU A 67 -22.23 2.34 -23.61
N GLU A 68 -21.79 1.48 -24.52
CA GLU A 68 -22.69 0.73 -25.42
C GLU A 68 -23.58 -0.22 -24.63
N THR A 69 -23.00 -0.97 -23.70
CA THR A 69 -23.71 -1.88 -22.80
C THR A 69 -24.68 -1.10 -21.91
N VAL A 70 -24.25 0.02 -21.33
CA VAL A 70 -25.12 0.90 -20.54
C VAL A 70 -26.32 1.34 -21.36
N LYS A 71 -26.09 1.90 -22.55
CA LYS A 71 -27.17 2.38 -23.43
C LYS A 71 -28.12 1.26 -23.85
N LYS A 72 -27.59 0.05 -24.10
CA LYS A 72 -28.39 -1.12 -24.46
C LYS A 72 -29.31 -1.59 -23.34
N VAL A 73 -28.86 -1.54 -22.08
CA VAL A 73 -29.64 -2.04 -20.94
C VAL A 73 -30.51 -0.97 -20.28
N THR A 74 -30.16 0.31 -20.39
CA THR A 74 -30.88 1.42 -19.74
C THR A 74 -31.60 2.34 -20.70
N ASN A 75 -31.40 2.23 -22.03
CA ASN A 75 -31.86 3.20 -23.02
C ASN A 75 -31.33 4.64 -22.79
N ALA A 76 -30.27 4.82 -22.01
CA ALA A 76 -29.76 6.13 -21.62
C ALA A 76 -28.22 6.20 -21.65
N GLU A 77 -27.69 7.42 -21.71
CA GLU A 77 -26.26 7.67 -21.52
C GLU A 77 -25.81 7.40 -20.07
N VAL A 78 -24.51 7.19 -19.90
CA VAL A 78 -23.89 7.09 -18.57
C VAL A 78 -24.21 8.33 -17.75
N GLY A 79 -24.63 8.11 -16.51
CA GLY A 79 -25.11 9.16 -15.59
C GLY A 79 -26.63 9.15 -15.38
N PHE A 80 -27.40 8.51 -16.27
CA PHE A 80 -28.88 8.49 -16.20
C PHE A 80 -29.48 7.10 -15.94
N ALA A 81 -28.64 6.11 -15.60
CA ALA A 81 -29.07 4.77 -15.23
C ALA A 81 -29.83 4.77 -13.90
N GLY A 82 -30.88 3.96 -13.82
CA GLY A 82 -31.72 3.79 -12.64
C GLY A 82 -32.23 2.36 -12.48
N PRO A 83 -32.78 2.02 -11.30
CA PRO A 83 -33.28 0.67 -11.01
C PRO A 83 -34.72 0.41 -11.44
N ILE A 84 -35.48 1.46 -11.79
CA ILE A 84 -36.89 1.36 -12.16
C ILE A 84 -37.00 0.88 -13.61
N ASP A 85 -37.87 -0.09 -13.86
CA ASP A 85 -38.10 -0.71 -15.18
C ASP A 85 -36.83 -1.23 -15.85
N LEU A 86 -35.93 -1.82 -15.06
CA LEU A 86 -34.67 -2.37 -15.54
C LEU A 86 -34.72 -3.89 -15.66
N ASP A 87 -34.44 -4.42 -16.85
CA ASP A 87 -34.55 -5.87 -17.16
C ASP A 87 -33.34 -6.71 -16.71
N ILE A 88 -32.34 -6.09 -16.10
CA ILE A 88 -31.15 -6.78 -15.60
C ILE A 88 -31.19 -6.91 -14.07
N PRO A 89 -30.50 -7.89 -13.49
CA PRO A 89 -30.44 -8.05 -12.05
C PRO A 89 -29.91 -6.82 -11.31
N VAL A 90 -30.65 -6.38 -10.30
CA VAL A 90 -30.29 -5.25 -9.43
C VAL A 90 -29.70 -5.77 -8.11
N ILE A 91 -28.49 -5.35 -7.79
CA ILE A 91 -27.82 -5.58 -6.51
C ILE A 91 -27.72 -4.26 -5.76
N MET A 92 -27.92 -4.25 -4.44
CA MET A 92 -28.02 -3.01 -3.66
C MET A 92 -27.13 -3.02 -2.42
N ASP A 93 -26.49 -1.89 -2.13
CA ASP A 93 -25.75 -1.66 -0.89
C ASP A 93 -26.71 -1.50 0.30
N GLU A 94 -26.37 -2.11 1.44
CA GLU A 94 -27.17 -2.05 2.68
C GLU A 94 -27.52 -0.63 3.13
N LYS A 95 -26.67 0.38 2.87
CA LYS A 95 -26.95 1.76 3.27
C LYS A 95 -28.18 2.33 2.58
N VAL A 96 -28.49 1.86 1.37
CA VAL A 96 -29.67 2.31 0.59
C VAL A 96 -30.98 1.89 1.26
N LEU A 97 -30.99 0.81 2.06
CA LEU A 97 -32.17 0.36 2.82
C LEU A 97 -32.72 1.43 3.77
N ASN A 98 -31.85 2.33 4.23
CA ASN A 98 -32.20 3.38 5.19
C ASN A 98 -32.60 4.70 4.52
N LEU A 99 -32.55 4.77 3.19
CA LEU A 99 -32.92 5.96 2.44
C LEU A 99 -34.40 5.94 2.11
N LYS A 100 -35.00 7.14 2.07
CA LYS A 100 -36.38 7.36 1.65
C LYS A 100 -36.45 8.54 0.71
N ASN A 101 -37.39 8.50 -0.23
CA ASN A 101 -37.64 9.56 -1.20
C ASN A 101 -36.36 10.02 -1.91
N PHE A 102 -35.48 9.07 -2.25
CA PHE A 102 -34.20 9.34 -2.88
C PHE A 102 -34.37 9.61 -4.39
N ILE A 103 -33.27 9.96 -5.04
CA ILE A 103 -33.19 10.29 -6.47
C ILE A 103 -32.32 9.26 -7.18
N VAL A 104 -32.78 8.77 -8.32
CA VAL A 104 -32.08 7.82 -9.20
C VAL A 104 -32.21 8.29 -10.65
N GLY A 105 -31.34 7.81 -11.54
CA GLY A 105 -31.51 8.00 -12.98
C GLY A 105 -32.84 7.41 -13.47
N ALA A 106 -33.34 7.91 -14.60
CA ALA A 106 -34.66 7.51 -15.11
C ALA A 106 -34.60 6.46 -16.22
N ASN A 107 -33.42 5.89 -16.54
CA ASN A 107 -33.24 5.08 -17.74
C ASN A 107 -33.68 5.85 -19.01
N LYS A 108 -33.43 7.17 -18.98
CA LYS A 108 -33.70 8.12 -20.05
C LYS A 108 -32.71 9.28 -19.94
N THR A 109 -31.94 9.52 -21.00
CA THR A 109 -30.94 10.61 -21.04
C THR A 109 -31.59 11.94 -20.67
N ASP A 110 -30.92 12.72 -19.80
CA ASP A 110 -31.38 14.00 -19.25
C ASP A 110 -32.57 13.92 -18.28
N TYR A 111 -32.90 12.75 -17.74
CA TYR A 111 -33.97 12.60 -16.75
C TYR A 111 -33.59 11.77 -15.53
N HIS A 112 -34.19 12.14 -14.40
CA HIS A 112 -34.10 11.43 -13.12
C HIS A 112 -35.49 11.19 -12.54
N TYR A 113 -35.61 10.18 -11.68
CA TYR A 113 -36.78 10.01 -10.82
C TYR A 113 -36.49 10.57 -9.43
N LYS A 114 -37.41 11.41 -8.95
CA LYS A 114 -37.44 11.95 -7.58
C LYS A 114 -38.52 11.26 -6.74
N ASN A 115 -38.27 11.19 -5.44
CA ASN A 115 -39.12 10.56 -4.42
C ASN A 115 -39.24 9.04 -4.61
N VAL A 116 -38.15 8.42 -5.05
CA VAL A 116 -38.08 6.96 -5.20
C VAL A 116 -37.89 6.31 -3.83
N ASN A 117 -38.54 5.17 -3.66
CA ASN A 117 -38.49 4.32 -2.48
C ASN A 117 -38.32 2.86 -2.91
N LEU A 118 -38.00 1.98 -1.96
CA LEU A 118 -37.65 0.58 -2.24
C LEU A 118 -38.77 -0.21 -2.92
N GLN A 119 -40.04 0.18 -2.77
CA GLN A 119 -41.16 -0.47 -3.44
C GLN A 119 -41.26 -0.16 -4.95
N ASP A 120 -40.52 0.82 -5.45
CA ASP A 120 -40.62 1.27 -6.85
C ASP A 120 -39.76 0.42 -7.81
N PHE A 121 -38.98 -0.54 -7.30
CA PHE A 121 -38.13 -1.44 -8.10
C PHE A 121 -37.88 -2.77 -7.37
N THR A 122 -37.35 -3.77 -8.08
CA THR A 122 -37.02 -5.08 -7.50
C THR A 122 -35.52 -5.23 -7.30
N VAL A 123 -35.11 -5.76 -6.15
CA VAL A 123 -33.70 -6.04 -5.81
C VAL A 123 -33.50 -7.55 -5.77
N LYS A 124 -32.51 -8.06 -6.51
CA LYS A 124 -32.14 -9.48 -6.49
C LYS A 124 -31.36 -9.85 -5.24
N LEU A 125 -30.43 -9.00 -4.82
CA LEU A 125 -29.58 -9.25 -3.65
C LEU A 125 -29.15 -7.93 -3.00
N THR A 126 -29.00 -7.96 -1.67
CA THR A 126 -28.51 -6.84 -0.87
C THR A 126 -27.29 -7.29 -0.07
N GLY A 127 -26.30 -6.40 0.10
CA GLY A 127 -25.13 -6.65 0.94
C GLY A 127 -24.27 -5.41 1.14
N ASP A 128 -23.17 -5.55 1.87
CA ASP A 128 -22.15 -4.51 2.00
C ASP A 128 -21.33 -4.43 0.70
N LEU A 129 -21.51 -3.36 -0.08
CA LEU A 129 -20.90 -3.20 -1.40
C LEU A 129 -19.96 -2.00 -1.48
N ARG A 130 -19.97 -1.10 -0.51
CA ARG A 130 -19.23 0.16 -0.58
C ARG A 130 -17.82 0.10 -0.01
N LEU A 131 -16.99 1.04 -0.45
CA LEU A 131 -15.78 1.41 0.27
C LEU A 131 -16.15 2.09 1.60
N VAL A 132 -15.41 1.74 2.64
CA VAL A 132 -15.52 2.41 3.94
C VAL A 132 -14.92 3.82 3.83
N LYS A 133 -15.41 4.76 4.64
CA LYS A 133 -14.86 6.11 4.69
C LYS A 133 -14.10 6.35 5.98
N GLU A 134 -13.17 7.29 5.93
CA GLU A 134 -12.44 7.71 7.11
C GLU A 134 -13.41 8.23 8.18
N LYS A 135 -13.10 7.94 9.45
CA LYS A 135 -13.88 8.25 10.66
C LYS A 135 -15.20 7.49 10.82
N GLU A 136 -15.56 6.59 9.90
CA GLU A 136 -16.68 5.67 10.13
C GLU A 136 -16.40 4.69 11.27
N LYS A 137 -17.46 4.12 11.83
CA LYS A 137 -17.35 3.19 12.97
C LYS A 137 -16.90 1.82 12.49
N CYS A 138 -15.93 1.26 13.20
CA CYS A 138 -15.51 -0.12 13.06
C CYS A 138 -16.67 -1.06 13.42
N PRO A 139 -17.04 -2.03 12.56
CA PRO A 139 -18.15 -2.94 12.83
C PRO A 139 -17.87 -3.92 13.98
N ILE A 140 -16.61 -4.05 14.42
CA ILE A 140 -16.21 -4.98 15.49
C ILE A 140 -16.17 -4.27 16.86
N CYS A 141 -15.49 -3.12 16.94
CA CYS A 141 -15.23 -2.45 18.22
C CYS A 141 -15.91 -1.08 18.38
N GLY A 142 -16.57 -0.55 17.34
CA GLY A 142 -17.23 0.75 17.36
C GLY A 142 -16.30 1.98 17.32
N GLY A 143 -14.98 1.78 17.35
CA GLY A 143 -13.99 2.86 17.21
C GLY A 143 -13.99 3.51 15.82
N LYS A 144 -13.32 4.65 15.66
CA LYS A 144 -13.21 5.35 14.37
C LYS A 144 -12.13 4.71 13.49
N ILE A 145 -12.44 4.53 12.20
CA ILE A 145 -11.50 4.03 11.19
C ILE A 145 -10.63 5.18 10.67
N TYR A 146 -9.32 4.94 10.52
CA TYR A 146 -8.36 5.90 9.97
C TYR A 146 -7.59 5.27 8.82
N PHE A 147 -7.29 6.05 7.79
CA PHE A 147 -6.57 5.54 6.62
C PHE A 147 -5.09 5.89 6.72
N LYS A 148 -4.26 4.89 6.45
CA LYS A 148 -2.82 5.07 6.28
C LYS A 148 -2.41 4.41 4.99
N LYS A 149 -1.42 4.99 4.31
CA LYS A 149 -0.77 4.33 3.18
C LYS A 149 0.21 3.31 3.73
N GLY A 150 0.28 2.16 3.07
CA GLY A 150 1.19 1.08 3.42
C GLY A 150 1.73 0.40 2.18
N ILE A 151 2.95 -0.11 2.28
CA ILE A 151 3.55 -0.96 1.27
C ILE A 151 3.36 -2.40 1.74
N GLU A 152 2.64 -3.21 0.96
CA GLU A 152 2.48 -4.63 1.26
C GLU A 152 3.82 -5.35 1.04
N VAL A 153 4.55 -5.66 2.11
CA VAL A 153 5.84 -6.37 2.03
C VAL A 153 5.70 -7.90 2.13
N GLY A 154 4.52 -8.38 2.50
CA GLY A 154 4.23 -9.81 2.58
C GLY A 154 2.74 -10.07 2.75
N ASN A 155 2.36 -11.32 2.48
CA ASN A 155 0.97 -11.76 2.53
C ASN A 155 0.88 -13.23 2.90
N ILE A 156 -0.21 -13.59 3.59
CA ILE A 156 -0.49 -14.95 4.03
C ILE A 156 -1.89 -15.36 3.57
N PHE A 157 -2.00 -16.55 3.00
CA PHE A 157 -3.25 -17.07 2.46
C PHE A 157 -3.56 -18.45 3.04
N LYS A 158 -4.82 -18.63 3.46
CA LYS A 158 -5.41 -19.96 3.66
C LYS A 158 -5.95 -20.41 2.32
N LEU A 159 -5.20 -21.27 1.62
CA LEU A 159 -5.59 -21.76 0.29
C LEU A 159 -6.65 -22.86 0.36
N GLY A 160 -6.77 -23.52 1.51
CA GLY A 160 -7.69 -24.63 1.68
C GLY A 160 -7.26 -25.79 0.78
N THR A 161 -8.21 -26.38 0.08
CA THR A 161 -8.00 -27.55 -0.78
C THR A 161 -7.94 -27.23 -2.27
N LYS A 162 -7.99 -25.94 -2.65
CA LYS A 162 -8.06 -25.48 -4.05
C LYS A 162 -7.02 -26.12 -4.96
N TYR A 163 -5.76 -26.17 -4.52
CA TYR A 163 -4.66 -26.72 -5.32
C TYR A 163 -4.50 -28.22 -5.12
N SER A 164 -4.72 -28.72 -3.90
CA SER A 164 -4.59 -30.15 -3.63
C SER A 164 -5.59 -30.98 -4.41
N GLU A 165 -6.84 -30.51 -4.54
CA GLU A 165 -7.87 -31.16 -5.36
C GLU A 165 -7.52 -31.09 -6.85
N ALA A 166 -7.02 -29.94 -7.33
CA ALA A 166 -6.68 -29.76 -8.74
C ALA A 166 -5.42 -30.53 -9.18
N LEU A 167 -4.54 -30.90 -8.25
CA LEU A 167 -3.26 -31.57 -8.52
C LEU A 167 -3.21 -33.01 -8.01
N ASP A 168 -4.35 -33.57 -7.60
CA ASP A 168 -4.45 -34.92 -7.04
C ASP A 168 -3.53 -35.18 -5.83
N LEU A 169 -3.33 -34.17 -4.97
CA LEU A 169 -2.52 -34.27 -3.75
C LEU A 169 -3.39 -34.61 -2.52
N TYR A 170 -3.39 -35.90 -2.18
CA TYR A 170 -4.17 -36.45 -1.06
C TYR A 170 -3.30 -37.19 -0.06
N TYR A 171 -3.76 -37.30 1.18
CA TYR A 171 -3.17 -38.14 2.23
C TYR A 171 -4.23 -39.10 2.81
N SER A 172 -3.79 -40.24 3.33
CA SER A 172 -4.66 -41.14 4.09
C SER A 172 -4.61 -40.75 5.57
N ASP A 173 -5.77 -40.51 6.17
CA ASP A 173 -5.85 -40.17 7.59
C ASP A 173 -5.80 -41.42 8.49
N GLN A 174 -5.94 -41.20 9.80
CA GLN A 174 -5.94 -42.26 10.81
C GLN A 174 -7.07 -43.31 10.65
N ASN A 175 -8.10 -43.00 9.88
CA ASN A 175 -9.23 -43.89 9.57
C ASN A 175 -9.10 -44.52 8.17
N ASN A 176 -7.94 -44.41 7.52
CA ASN A 176 -7.69 -44.78 6.14
C ASN A 176 -8.56 -44.05 5.11
N GLN A 177 -9.07 -42.85 5.44
CA GLN A 177 -9.83 -42.03 4.51
C GLN A 177 -8.90 -41.12 3.71
N LEU A 178 -9.12 -41.06 2.40
CA LEU A 178 -8.35 -40.22 1.50
C LEU A 178 -8.87 -38.77 1.58
N ASN A 179 -8.03 -37.86 2.08
CA ASN A 179 -8.37 -36.45 2.28
C ASN A 179 -7.44 -35.55 1.47
N PRO A 180 -7.94 -34.47 0.85
CA PRO A 180 -7.08 -33.49 0.19
C PRO A 180 -6.23 -32.75 1.23
N VAL A 181 -4.98 -32.45 0.87
CA VAL A 181 -4.08 -31.71 1.77
C VAL A 181 -4.55 -30.26 1.93
N ILE A 182 -4.77 -29.81 3.17
CA ILE A 182 -5.09 -28.41 3.46
C ILE A 182 -3.82 -27.57 3.34
N MET A 183 -3.85 -26.53 2.48
CA MET A 183 -2.68 -25.72 2.16
C MET A 183 -2.76 -24.29 2.72
N GLY A 184 -1.60 -23.79 3.12
CA GLY A 184 -1.32 -22.38 3.37
C GLY A 184 -0.21 -21.87 2.46
N SER A 185 -0.19 -20.57 2.19
CA SER A 185 0.89 -19.92 1.45
C SER A 185 1.35 -18.67 2.19
N TYR A 186 2.67 -18.45 2.21
CA TYR A 186 3.33 -17.36 2.93
C TYR A 186 4.35 -16.73 1.98
N GLY A 187 4.13 -15.46 1.64
CA GLY A 187 4.99 -14.74 0.71
C GLY A 187 5.56 -13.49 1.36
N ILE A 188 6.86 -13.26 1.16
CA ILE A 188 7.56 -12.03 1.55
C ILE A 188 8.32 -11.51 0.33
N GLY A 189 8.07 -10.25 -0.03
CA GLY A 189 8.74 -9.59 -1.15
C GLY A 189 10.08 -9.03 -0.73
N ILE A 190 11.14 -9.84 -0.73
CA ILE A 190 12.48 -9.43 -0.25
C ILE A 190 12.99 -8.14 -0.93
N GLY A 191 12.91 -8.06 -2.26
CA GLY A 191 13.31 -6.84 -2.99
C GLY A 191 12.43 -5.62 -2.65
N ARG A 192 11.14 -5.84 -2.36
CA ARG A 192 10.21 -4.78 -1.95
C ARG A 192 10.49 -4.33 -0.52
N ILE A 193 10.93 -5.21 0.38
CA ILE A 193 11.34 -4.85 1.74
C ILE A 193 12.50 -3.86 1.67
N MET A 194 13.51 -4.12 0.85
CA MET A 194 14.66 -3.22 0.71
C MET A 194 14.22 -1.80 0.31
N ALA A 195 13.33 -1.68 -0.68
CA ALA A 195 12.76 -0.39 -1.06
C ALA A 195 11.90 0.23 0.06
N ALA A 196 11.09 -0.57 0.76
CA ALA A 196 10.23 -0.10 1.84
C ALA A 196 11.02 0.38 3.07
N VAL A 197 12.19 -0.19 3.33
CA VAL A 197 13.11 0.29 4.36
C VAL A 197 13.64 1.66 3.98
N VAL A 198 14.14 1.83 2.75
CA VAL A 198 14.66 3.12 2.28
C VAL A 198 13.56 4.18 2.28
N GLU A 199 12.35 3.87 1.80
CA GLU A 199 11.20 4.80 1.81
C GLU A 199 10.89 5.35 3.21
N GLN A 200 11.06 4.52 4.24
CA GLN A 200 10.83 4.90 5.64
C GLN A 200 12.05 5.49 6.34
N ASN A 201 13.26 5.21 5.84
CA ASN A 201 14.53 5.56 6.48
C ASN A 201 15.48 6.18 5.45
N ASN A 202 15.24 7.45 5.14
CA ASN A 202 16.11 8.25 4.28
C ASN A 202 16.08 9.72 4.74
N ASP A 203 17.05 10.48 4.26
CA ASP A 203 17.08 11.94 4.33
C ASP A 203 17.58 12.54 3.01
N GLU A 204 17.75 13.86 2.96
CA GLU A 204 18.24 14.57 1.77
C GLU A 204 19.64 14.11 1.30
N LYS A 205 20.41 13.43 2.15
CA LYS A 205 21.76 12.95 1.84
C LYS A 205 21.77 11.50 1.36
N GLY A 206 20.69 10.75 1.57
CA GLY A 206 20.55 9.38 1.06
C GLY A 206 19.93 8.39 2.03
N MET A 207 20.32 7.13 1.91
CA MET A 207 19.73 6.02 2.65
C MET A 207 20.16 6.02 4.12
N ILE A 208 19.28 5.55 5.00
CA ILE A 208 19.59 5.31 6.42
C ILE A 208 19.24 3.86 6.72
N TRP A 209 20.24 2.98 6.70
CA TRP A 209 20.02 1.56 6.94
C TRP A 209 19.90 1.24 8.43
N PRO A 210 18.96 0.38 8.83
CA PRO A 210 19.11 -0.39 10.06
C PRO A 210 20.42 -1.18 10.00
N LEU A 211 21.18 -1.17 11.08
CA LEU A 211 22.52 -1.74 11.13
C LEU A 211 22.60 -3.20 10.64
N THR A 212 21.56 -3.99 10.91
CA THR A 212 21.50 -5.42 10.58
C THR A 212 21.36 -5.73 9.10
N ILE A 213 21.03 -4.73 8.27
CA ILE A 213 20.85 -4.88 6.82
C ILE A 213 21.63 -3.82 6.03
N ALA A 214 22.47 -3.04 6.69
CA ALA A 214 23.38 -2.12 6.04
C ALA A 214 24.39 -2.92 5.19
N PRO A 215 24.80 -2.43 4.00
CA PRO A 215 25.78 -3.13 3.16
C PRO A 215 27.16 -3.23 3.83
N TYR A 216 27.50 -2.25 4.67
CA TYR A 216 28.60 -2.29 5.62
C TYR A 216 28.16 -1.51 6.86
N GLN A 217 28.64 -1.91 8.03
CA GLN A 217 28.32 -1.28 9.30
C GLN A 217 29.17 -0.03 9.53
N VAL A 218 30.43 -0.08 9.09
CA VAL A 218 31.42 0.99 9.30
C VAL A 218 32.09 1.38 7.99
N GLY A 219 32.27 2.68 7.77
CA GLY A 219 33.07 3.24 6.68
C GLY A 219 34.29 3.96 7.24
N ILE A 220 35.49 3.54 6.85
CA ILE A 220 36.74 4.22 7.20
C ILE A 220 37.14 5.13 6.04
N VAL A 221 37.31 6.42 6.31
CA VAL A 221 37.71 7.42 5.31
C VAL A 221 39.12 7.91 5.61
N ILE A 222 40.02 7.74 4.65
CA ILE A 222 41.36 8.35 4.67
C ILE A 222 41.28 9.75 4.06
N ILE A 223 41.62 10.79 4.82
CA ILE A 223 41.57 12.19 4.35
C ILE A 223 42.70 12.49 3.36
N ASN A 224 43.91 12.02 3.64
CA ASN A 224 45.06 12.17 2.75
C ASN A 224 45.56 10.78 2.32
N SER A 225 45.14 10.32 1.16
CA SER A 225 45.51 9.00 0.61
C SER A 225 47.00 8.89 0.23
N ASN A 226 47.78 9.97 0.35
CA ASN A 226 49.22 9.97 0.15
C ASN A 226 50.02 9.99 1.47
N ASP A 227 49.35 10.08 2.63
CA ASP A 227 50.00 10.08 3.94
C ASP A 227 50.20 8.64 4.44
N PRO A 228 51.45 8.14 4.52
CA PRO A 228 51.72 6.76 4.93
C PRO A 228 51.23 6.43 6.34
N GLU A 229 51.18 7.42 7.23
CA GLU A 229 50.72 7.21 8.61
C GLU A 229 49.20 7.00 8.66
N GLN A 230 48.44 7.83 7.92
CA GLN A 230 46.99 7.66 7.80
C GLN A 230 46.62 6.31 7.16
N ILE A 231 47.32 5.94 6.08
CA ILE A 231 47.12 4.65 5.40
C ILE A 231 47.38 3.49 6.36
N LYS A 232 48.48 3.55 7.13
CA LYS A 232 48.82 2.50 8.10
C LYS A 232 47.75 2.36 9.17
N ILE A 233 47.31 3.46 9.78
CA ILE A 233 46.29 3.44 10.85
C ILE A 233 44.94 2.96 10.32
N ALA A 234 44.54 3.40 9.13
CA ALA A 234 43.30 2.97 8.50
C ALA A 234 43.27 1.46 8.23
N ASN A 235 44.37 0.89 7.72
CA ASN A 235 44.49 -0.55 7.50
C ASN A 235 44.50 -1.35 8.82
N GLN A 236 45.14 -0.81 9.87
CA GLN A 236 45.11 -1.44 11.21
C GLN A 236 43.69 -1.51 11.77
N LEU A 237 42.95 -0.40 11.73
CA LEU A 237 41.56 -0.35 12.19
C LEU A 237 40.63 -1.21 11.33
N TYR A 238 40.85 -1.24 10.02
CA TYR A 238 40.11 -2.11 9.10
C TYR A 238 40.25 -3.58 9.51
N GLU A 239 41.48 -4.06 9.71
CA GLU A 239 41.73 -5.45 10.12
C GLU A 239 41.24 -5.74 11.54
N GLU A 240 41.39 -4.79 12.49
CA GLU A 240 40.90 -4.95 13.86
C GLU A 240 39.37 -5.12 13.90
N LEU A 241 38.64 -4.22 13.27
CA LEU A 241 37.16 -4.29 13.21
C LEU A 241 36.69 -5.54 12.48
N LYS A 242 37.30 -5.87 11.34
CA LYS A 242 36.98 -7.07 10.56
C LYS A 242 37.23 -8.36 11.35
N SER A 243 38.31 -8.43 12.12
CA SER A 243 38.61 -9.58 13.00
C SER A 243 37.57 -9.77 14.12
N ASN A 244 36.78 -8.74 14.42
CA ASN A 244 35.66 -8.76 15.35
C ASN A 244 34.28 -8.92 14.66
N ASN A 245 34.25 -9.43 13.43
CA ASN A 245 33.04 -9.63 12.62
C ASN A 245 32.23 -8.34 12.34
N ILE A 246 32.90 -7.19 12.29
CA ILE A 246 32.29 -5.94 11.86
C ILE A 246 32.53 -5.79 10.35
N GLU A 247 31.47 -5.54 9.60
CA GLU A 247 31.56 -5.33 8.15
C GLU A 247 32.03 -3.90 7.86
N VAL A 248 33.23 -3.76 7.28
CA VAL A 248 33.90 -2.47 7.08
C VAL A 248 34.12 -2.18 5.59
N LEU A 249 33.79 -0.97 5.18
CA LEU A 249 34.19 -0.36 3.91
C LEU A 249 35.39 0.57 4.17
N LEU A 250 36.52 0.34 3.50
CA LEU A 250 37.67 1.24 3.52
C LEU A 250 37.65 2.11 2.25
N ASP A 251 37.56 3.43 2.40
CA ASP A 251 37.61 4.40 1.29
C ASP A 251 39.03 4.99 1.16
N ASP A 252 39.88 4.25 0.43
CA ASP A 252 41.27 4.57 0.12
C ASP A 252 41.45 5.29 -1.22
N ARG A 253 40.35 5.67 -1.89
CA ARG A 253 40.38 6.37 -3.18
C ARG A 253 41.18 7.67 -3.11
N ASP A 254 41.80 8.07 -4.22
CA ASP A 254 42.43 9.39 -4.35
C ASP A 254 41.40 10.44 -4.74
N GLU A 255 40.49 10.73 -3.81
CA GLU A 255 39.36 11.65 -3.99
C GLU A 255 39.27 12.66 -2.84
N ARG A 256 38.62 13.79 -3.11
CA ARG A 256 38.45 14.84 -2.09
C ARG A 256 37.61 14.32 -0.93
N PRO A 257 37.93 14.66 0.34
CA PRO A 257 37.17 14.21 1.51
C PRO A 257 35.66 14.46 1.42
N GLY A 258 35.25 15.61 0.88
CA GLY A 258 33.84 15.93 0.68
C GLY A 258 33.10 14.95 -0.23
N ILE A 259 33.77 14.42 -1.27
CA ILE A 259 33.19 13.42 -2.18
C ILE A 259 33.03 12.09 -1.44
N LYS A 260 34.09 11.66 -0.73
CA LYS A 260 34.06 10.44 0.09
C LYS A 260 32.93 10.49 1.12
N PHE A 261 32.81 11.59 1.85
CA PHE A 261 31.73 11.77 2.83
C PHE A 261 30.36 11.71 2.19
N ASN A 262 30.16 12.36 1.05
CA ASN A 262 28.88 12.34 0.35
C ASN A 262 28.53 10.94 -0.16
N ASP A 263 29.50 10.19 -0.69
CA ASP A 263 29.28 8.82 -1.15
C ASP A 263 28.89 7.89 0.00
N LEU A 264 29.57 7.96 1.15
CA LEU A 264 29.22 7.16 2.33
C LEU A 264 27.83 7.54 2.88
N ASP A 265 27.50 8.84 2.89
CA ASP A 265 26.19 9.32 3.32
C ASP A 265 25.09 8.84 2.34
N LEU A 266 25.37 8.82 1.04
CA LEU A 266 24.45 8.36 0.00
C LEU A 266 24.19 6.85 0.07
N ILE A 267 25.26 6.05 0.22
CA ILE A 267 25.19 4.60 0.41
C ILE A 267 24.47 4.26 1.73
N GLY A 268 24.55 5.14 2.73
CA GLY A 268 23.87 5.01 4.01
C GLY A 268 24.66 4.22 5.04
N ILE A 269 25.99 4.30 5.01
CA ILE A 269 26.87 3.59 5.95
C ILE A 269 26.61 4.10 7.38
N PRO A 270 26.17 3.24 8.33
CA PRO A 270 25.69 3.69 9.65
C PRO A 270 26.72 4.42 10.50
N LEU A 271 27.97 3.99 10.48
CA LEU A 271 29.06 4.60 11.24
C LEU A 271 30.21 4.97 10.32
N ARG A 272 30.75 6.18 10.48
CA ARG A 272 31.93 6.65 9.74
C ARG A 272 33.08 6.94 10.70
N ILE A 273 34.23 6.37 10.41
CA ILE A 273 35.51 6.68 11.06
C ILE A 273 36.34 7.51 10.09
N THR A 274 36.80 8.67 10.52
CA THR A 274 37.60 9.56 9.68
C THR A 274 39.03 9.63 10.20
N ILE A 275 39.97 9.23 9.34
CA ILE A 275 41.41 9.26 9.61
C ILE A 275 41.98 10.51 8.96
N GLY A 276 42.36 11.49 9.78
CA GLY A 276 42.92 12.76 9.33
C GLY A 276 44.07 13.22 10.21
N ASN A 277 44.34 14.52 10.25
CA ASN A 277 45.52 15.07 10.94
C ASN A 277 45.54 14.84 12.47
N LYS A 278 44.40 14.53 13.09
CA LYS A 278 44.27 14.24 14.53
C LYS A 278 44.97 12.95 14.97
N ILE A 279 45.43 12.11 14.04
CA ILE A 279 46.22 10.92 14.38
C ILE A 279 47.51 11.27 15.13
N LYS A 280 48.04 12.48 14.96
CA LYS A 280 49.21 12.99 15.71
C LYS A 280 48.96 13.06 17.21
N ASP A 281 47.71 13.21 17.60
CA ASP A 281 47.23 13.22 18.99
C ASP A 281 46.64 11.85 19.39
N ASN A 282 46.86 10.79 18.59
CA ASN A 282 46.26 9.46 18.71
C ASN A 282 44.72 9.45 18.63
N LEU A 283 44.12 10.39 17.90
CA LEU A 283 42.67 10.55 17.76
C LEU A 283 42.18 10.30 16.34
N VAL A 284 40.98 9.74 16.22
CA VAL A 284 40.18 9.66 14.99
C VAL A 284 38.77 10.14 15.26
N GLU A 285 38.03 10.52 14.21
CA GLU A 285 36.66 11.01 14.37
C GLU A 285 35.65 9.90 14.07
N LEU A 286 34.75 9.62 15.01
CA LEU A 286 33.62 8.71 14.82
C LEU A 286 32.32 9.49 14.70
N LYS A 287 31.51 9.16 13.70
CA LYS A 287 30.23 9.82 13.44
C LYS A 287 29.17 8.84 12.96
N GLY A 288 27.98 8.88 13.57
CA GLY A 288 26.81 8.16 13.06
C GLY A 288 26.19 8.85 11.84
N ARG A 289 25.60 8.07 10.93
CA ARG A 289 24.97 8.56 9.69
C ARG A 289 23.92 9.65 9.91
N THR A 290 23.21 9.59 11.04
CA THR A 290 22.17 10.55 11.43
C THR A 290 22.66 11.60 12.44
N GLU A 291 23.91 11.53 12.88
CA GLU A 291 24.47 12.47 13.86
C GLU A 291 24.92 13.76 13.16
N THR A 292 24.75 14.91 13.82
CA THR A 292 25.22 16.19 13.31
C THR A 292 26.73 16.31 13.45
N ASP A 293 27.24 15.98 14.64
CA ASP A 293 28.62 16.19 15.04
C ASP A 293 29.40 14.86 15.09
N SER A 294 30.70 14.92 14.83
CA SER A 294 31.62 13.82 15.09
C SER A 294 32.15 13.86 16.53
N THR A 295 32.55 12.71 17.04
CA THR A 295 33.23 12.59 18.34
C THR A 295 34.67 12.15 18.12
N ASP A 296 35.61 12.86 18.74
CA ASP A 296 37.02 12.46 18.76
C ASP A 296 37.18 11.29 19.73
N ILE A 297 37.75 10.19 19.22
CA ILE A 297 38.00 8.97 19.97
C ILE A 297 39.46 8.57 19.85
N LEU A 298 40.02 8.03 20.92
CA LEU A 298 41.36 7.46 20.89
C LEU A 298 41.38 6.26 19.94
N ILE A 299 42.43 6.12 19.15
CA ILE A 299 42.57 5.01 18.18
C ILE A 299 42.35 3.65 18.86
N GLN A 300 42.88 3.45 20.06
CA GLN A 300 42.73 2.21 20.84
C GLN A 300 41.30 1.92 21.31
N ASP A 301 40.43 2.92 21.37
CA ASP A 301 39.04 2.80 21.85
C ASP A 301 38.03 2.63 20.70
N VAL A 302 38.49 2.69 19.44
CA VAL A 302 37.64 2.62 18.24
C VAL A 302 36.78 1.37 18.21
N LEU A 303 37.36 0.18 18.44
CA LEU A 303 36.63 -1.08 18.45
C LEU A 303 35.50 -1.06 19.49
N LYS A 304 35.83 -0.62 20.71
CA LYS A 304 34.89 -0.58 21.84
C LYS A 304 33.73 0.38 21.57
N GLU A 305 34.01 1.60 21.11
CA GLU A 305 32.95 2.58 20.82
C GLU A 305 32.12 2.18 19.58
N THR A 306 32.73 1.52 18.59
CA THR A 306 32.00 0.97 17.44
C THR A 306 31.00 -0.09 17.87
N ILE A 307 31.43 -1.06 18.70
CA ILE A 307 30.54 -2.11 19.23
C ILE A 307 29.40 -1.51 20.05
N LYS A 308 29.70 -0.51 20.89
CA LYS A 308 28.70 0.17 21.71
C LYS A 308 27.65 0.92 20.88
N LYS A 309 28.04 1.56 19.77
CA LYS A 309 27.09 2.20 18.84
C LYS A 309 26.38 1.20 17.93
N SER A 310 26.88 -0.03 17.85
CA SER A 310 26.34 -1.12 17.06
C SER A 310 25.38 -2.04 17.83
N SER A 311 25.23 -1.83 19.14
CA SER A 311 24.35 -2.58 20.04
C SER A 311 23.05 -1.83 20.30
#